data_AF-A0A3M1ZU32-F1
#
_entry.id   AF-A0A3M1ZU32-F1
#
_cell.length_a   1.000
_cell.length_b   1.000
_cell.length_c   1.000
_cell.angle_alpha   90.00
_cell.angle_beta   90.00
_cell.angle_gamma   90.00
#
_symmetry.space_group_name_H-M   'P 1'
#
loop_
_entity.id
_entity.type
_entity.pdbx_description
1 polymer ?
#
loop_
_entity_poly.entity_id
_entity_poly.type
_entity_poly.pdbx_seq_one_letter_code
_entity_poly.pdbx_strand_id
1 'polypeptide(L)'
;MACSPASETTMSAPQSTRQIWRGHPISCRRTNGRRRLPCGRGVVRLPAPRVPSWTGKGDPMRPTDLRQALDEAIRAEEEARAFYEQAAEQTDHPGGRAMFRELAAFEHHHRRHLEELRDALAGDRPWPAYTPRDLPTRKAAEAPPRTPPSSHADALEALRLAAETEAEAETRYRGLAQEAPDRRGREFFLRLAEEEAMHRKVLEDQYFALSNRGVWLWGD
;
A
#
# COMPACT_ATOMS: atom_id res chain seq x y z
N MET A 1 7.52 53.93 -23.25
CA MET A 1 8.60 53.97 -24.25
C MET A 1 9.80 53.24 -23.68
N ALA A 2 10.40 52.40 -24.51
CA ALA A 2 11.19 51.23 -24.12
C ALA A 2 12.71 51.43 -24.26
N CYS A 3 13.42 50.39 -23.82
CA CYS A 3 14.74 49.92 -24.25
C CYS A 3 15.99 50.63 -23.71
N SER A 4 16.84 49.84 -23.02
CA SER A 4 18.15 49.45 -23.59
C SER A 4 18.82 48.30 -22.80
N PRO A 5 19.78 47.57 -23.42
CA PRO A 5 19.95 46.13 -23.22
C PRO A 5 21.30 45.70 -22.58
N ALA A 6 21.46 44.37 -22.54
CA ALA A 6 22.58 43.56 -22.06
C ALA A 6 23.91 43.73 -22.84
N SER A 7 25.04 43.37 -22.21
CA SER A 7 25.78 42.11 -22.49
C SER A 7 27.27 42.17 -22.09
N GLU A 8 27.68 41.08 -21.44
CA GLU A 8 28.95 40.31 -21.49
C GLU A 8 30.28 40.97 -21.86
N THR A 9 31.31 40.66 -21.07
CA THR A 9 32.68 40.49 -21.55
C THR A 9 33.37 39.36 -20.79
N THR A 10 33.80 38.37 -21.56
CA THR A 10 34.67 37.23 -21.23
C THR A 10 36.14 37.68 -21.07
N MET A 11 36.91 37.05 -20.19
CA MET A 11 38.18 36.34 -20.53
C MET A 11 39.08 36.02 -19.32
N SER A 12 39.60 34.79 -19.38
CA SER A 12 40.95 34.33 -19.03
C SER A 12 41.38 34.09 -17.59
N ALA A 13 41.69 32.80 -17.35
CA ALA A 13 42.52 32.28 -16.27
C ALA A 13 44.00 32.65 -16.43
N PRO A 14 44.81 32.43 -15.38
CA PRO A 14 45.94 31.53 -15.57
C PRO A 14 46.13 30.49 -14.45
N GLN A 15 46.95 29.49 -14.79
CA GLN A 15 47.21 28.26 -14.07
C GLN A 15 48.31 28.39 -12.99
N SER A 16 48.26 27.44 -12.05
CA SER A 16 49.39 26.74 -11.41
C SER A 16 50.23 27.46 -10.36
N THR A 17 50.21 26.93 -9.14
CA THR A 17 51.43 26.42 -8.50
C THR A 17 51.09 25.42 -7.38
N ARG A 18 51.70 24.24 -7.45
CA ARG A 18 51.73 23.25 -6.37
C ARG A 18 52.65 23.73 -5.26
N GLN A 19 52.25 23.53 -4.00
CA GLN A 19 53.19 23.25 -2.92
C GLN A 19 52.55 22.36 -1.86
N ILE A 20 53.23 21.23 -1.64
CA ILE A 20 53.04 20.19 -0.62
C ILE A 20 53.44 20.78 0.74
N TRP A 21 52.87 20.34 1.88
CA TRP A 21 53.58 19.88 3.10
C TRP A 21 52.57 19.51 4.23
N ARG A 22 52.56 18.20 4.53
CA ARG A 22 52.44 17.49 5.83
C ARG A 22 51.44 17.97 6.89
N GLY A 23 50.55 17.05 7.26
CA GLY A 23 49.53 17.22 8.30
C GLY A 23 50.01 17.10 9.74
N HIS A 24 49.05 17.32 10.65
CA HIS A 24 48.99 16.83 12.02
C HIS A 24 47.50 16.62 12.39
N PRO A 25 47.19 15.70 13.34
CA PRO A 25 45.85 15.17 13.55
C PRO A 25 44.98 16.13 14.37
N ILE A 26 43.75 16.37 13.93
CA ILE A 26 42.77 17.09 14.74
C ILE A 26 42.20 16.10 15.76
N SER A 27 42.53 16.35 17.02
CA SER A 27 42.01 15.63 18.18
C SER A 27 40.49 15.74 18.26
N CYS A 28 39.79 14.60 18.30
CA CYS A 28 38.37 14.54 18.68
C CYS A 28 38.22 14.87 20.17
N ARG A 29 37.83 16.10 20.48
CA ARG A 29 37.36 16.47 21.83
C ARG A 29 35.86 16.18 21.92
N ARG A 30 35.52 15.12 22.65
CA ARG A 30 34.16 14.77 23.06
C ARG A 30 33.61 15.90 23.95
N THR A 31 32.55 16.58 23.50
CA THR A 31 31.70 17.37 24.39
C THR A 31 30.23 17.03 24.15
N ASN A 32 29.67 16.45 25.21
CA ASN A 32 28.29 16.50 25.68
C ASN A 32 27.13 16.05 24.75
N GLY A 33 26.33 15.15 25.31
CA GLY A 33 25.19 14.51 24.68
C GLY A 33 24.14 15.50 24.19
N ARG A 34 23.89 15.43 22.90
CA ARG A 34 22.57 15.47 22.25
C ARG A 34 22.80 14.85 20.88
N ARG A 35 22.43 13.58 20.70
CA ARG A 35 22.28 13.04 19.35
C ARG A 35 21.25 13.93 18.67
N ARG A 36 21.67 14.68 17.66
CA ARG A 36 20.72 15.25 16.70
C ARG A 36 20.00 14.04 16.11
N LEU A 37 18.75 13.84 16.49
CA LEU A 37 17.84 13.01 15.72
C LEU A 37 17.85 13.59 14.29
N PRO A 38 17.98 12.78 13.24
CA PRO A 38 17.75 13.27 11.90
C PRO A 38 16.32 13.82 11.84
N CYS A 39 16.24 15.14 11.76
CA CYS A 39 15.04 15.87 11.43
C CYS A 39 14.65 15.52 9.99
N GLY A 40 13.41 15.05 9.82
CA GLY A 40 12.80 14.71 8.55
C GLY A 40 12.89 13.23 8.20
N ARG A 41 11.95 12.41 8.69
CA ARG A 41 11.38 11.41 7.77
C ARG A 41 10.73 12.25 6.67
N GLY A 42 11.43 12.42 5.55
CA GLY A 42 10.78 12.91 4.34
C GLY A 42 9.56 12.02 4.12
N VAL A 43 8.39 12.63 3.96
CA VAL A 43 7.14 11.90 3.73
C VAL A 43 7.33 11.13 2.42
N VAL A 44 7.61 9.84 2.51
CA VAL A 44 7.68 8.98 1.34
C VAL A 44 6.22 8.73 0.98
N ARG A 45 5.73 9.45 -0.04
CA ARG A 45 4.40 9.25 -0.58
C ARG A 45 4.24 7.78 -0.96
N LEU A 46 3.27 7.11 -0.34
CA LEU A 46 2.99 5.70 -0.60
C LEU A 46 2.63 5.54 -2.08
N PRO A 47 3.33 4.71 -2.86
CA PRO A 47 2.84 4.35 -4.18
C PRO A 47 1.56 3.51 -3.98
N ALA A 48 0.51 3.83 -4.73
CA ALA A 48 -0.65 2.95 -4.79
C ALA A 48 -0.20 1.57 -5.29
N PRO A 49 -0.70 0.47 -4.70
CA PRO A 49 -0.44 -0.86 -5.24
C PRO A 49 -0.99 -0.94 -6.67
N ARG A 50 -0.28 -1.64 -7.56
CA ARG A 50 -0.74 -1.78 -8.95
C ARG A 50 -1.65 -2.98 -9.07
N VAL A 51 -2.85 -2.70 -9.56
CA VAL A 51 -3.89 -3.68 -9.81
C VAL A 51 -4.25 -3.59 -11.31
N PRO A 52 -3.95 -4.64 -12.11
CA PRO A 52 -4.28 -4.62 -13.54
C PRO A 52 -5.79 -4.46 -13.78
N SER A 53 -6.18 -3.66 -14.77
CA SER A 53 -7.57 -3.46 -15.15
C SER A 53 -8.10 -4.66 -15.94
N TRP A 54 -9.10 -5.37 -15.40
CA TRP A 54 -9.75 -6.50 -16.07
C TRP A 54 -10.97 -6.03 -16.88
N THR A 55 -11.13 -6.49 -18.13
CA THR A 55 -12.16 -5.99 -19.08
C THR A 55 -13.19 -7.05 -19.50
N GLY A 56 -13.35 -8.13 -18.73
CA GLY A 56 -13.93 -9.39 -19.22
C GLY A 56 -15.28 -9.29 -19.94
N LYS A 57 -15.27 -9.83 -21.15
CA LYS A 57 -16.43 -10.24 -21.94
C LYS A 57 -16.00 -11.41 -22.82
N GLY A 58 -16.58 -12.59 -22.64
CA GLY A 58 -16.36 -13.74 -23.52
C GLY A 58 -16.36 -15.08 -22.81
N ASP A 59 -16.25 -16.15 -23.60
CA ASP A 59 -16.20 -17.57 -23.24
C ASP A 59 -15.38 -17.91 -21.98
N PRO A 60 -15.64 -19.07 -21.32
CA PRO A 60 -14.89 -19.49 -20.12
C PRO A 60 -13.37 -19.42 -20.30
N MET A 61 -12.68 -18.95 -19.27
CA MET A 61 -11.24 -18.64 -19.31
C MET A 61 -10.43 -19.89 -19.62
N ARG A 62 -9.51 -19.81 -20.59
CA ARG A 62 -8.62 -20.94 -20.90
C ARG A 62 -7.61 -21.14 -19.76
N PRO A 63 -7.10 -22.37 -19.55
CA PRO A 63 -6.17 -22.65 -18.44
C PRO A 63 -4.90 -21.77 -18.41
N THR A 64 -4.36 -21.42 -19.58
CA THR A 64 -3.19 -20.52 -19.66
C THR A 64 -3.53 -19.10 -19.23
N ASP A 65 -4.71 -18.62 -19.62
CA ASP A 65 -5.20 -17.29 -19.29
C ASP A 65 -5.50 -17.20 -17.77
N LEU A 66 -6.00 -18.29 -17.17
CA LEU A 66 -6.21 -18.42 -15.72
C LEU A 66 -4.91 -18.40 -14.92
N ARG A 67 -3.87 -19.13 -15.36
CA ARG A 67 -2.56 -19.09 -14.68
C ARG A 67 -1.96 -17.69 -14.68
N GLN A 68 -2.02 -17.01 -15.82
CA GLN A 68 -1.55 -15.62 -15.90
C GLN A 68 -2.35 -14.71 -14.97
N ALA A 69 -3.68 -14.83 -14.97
CA ALA A 69 -4.52 -14.02 -14.09
C ALA A 69 -4.24 -14.28 -12.59
N LEU A 70 -3.90 -15.53 -12.23
CA LEU A 70 -3.48 -15.87 -10.87
C LEU A 70 -2.13 -15.25 -10.51
N ASP A 71 -1.14 -15.27 -11.40
CA ASP A 71 0.16 -14.65 -11.15
C ASP A 71 0.03 -13.13 -10.98
N GLU A 72 -0.84 -12.49 -11.77
CA GLU A 72 -1.18 -11.08 -11.64
C GLU A 72 -1.91 -10.78 -10.32
N ALA A 73 -2.86 -11.63 -9.92
CA ALA A 73 -3.56 -11.50 -8.64
C ALA A 73 -2.61 -11.66 -7.44
N ILE A 74 -1.78 -12.71 -7.43
CA ILE A 74 -0.76 -12.95 -6.37
C ILE A 74 0.15 -11.75 -6.20
N ARG A 75 0.61 -11.17 -7.32
CA ARG A 75 1.43 -9.97 -7.30
C ARG A 75 0.66 -8.76 -6.74
N ALA A 76 -0.59 -8.58 -7.14
CA ALA A 76 -1.43 -7.51 -6.61
C ALA A 76 -1.62 -7.63 -5.08
N GLU A 77 -1.86 -8.85 -4.57
CA GLU A 77 -1.96 -9.11 -3.13
C GLU A 77 -0.65 -8.80 -2.38
N GLU A 78 0.50 -9.14 -2.97
CA GLU A 78 1.80 -8.80 -2.38
C GLU A 78 2.06 -7.29 -2.35
N GLU A 79 1.70 -6.58 -3.43
CA GLU A 79 1.81 -5.12 -3.49
C GLU A 79 0.84 -4.43 -2.50
N ALA A 80 -0.40 -4.91 -2.39
CA ALA A 80 -1.39 -4.39 -1.44
C ALA A 80 -0.95 -4.62 0.01
N ARG A 81 -0.46 -5.82 0.32
CA ARG A 81 0.15 -6.12 1.63
C ARG A 81 1.27 -5.14 1.97
N ALA A 82 2.22 -4.95 1.06
CA ALA A 82 3.36 -4.06 1.29
C ALA A 82 2.92 -2.60 1.51
N PHE A 83 1.92 -2.15 0.74
CA PHE A 83 1.29 -0.85 0.93
C PHE A 83 0.69 -0.72 2.34
N TYR A 84 -0.06 -1.71 2.81
CA TYR A 84 -0.65 -1.69 4.15
C TYR A 84 0.37 -1.76 5.28
N GLU A 85 1.42 -2.57 5.14
CA GLU A 85 2.53 -2.58 6.09
C GLU A 85 3.19 -1.20 6.19
N GLN A 86 3.42 -0.53 5.05
CA GLN A 86 4.00 0.81 5.02
C GLN A 86 3.04 1.88 5.58
N ALA A 87 1.73 1.79 5.30
CA ALA A 87 0.71 2.67 5.87
C ALA A 87 0.62 2.53 7.40
N ALA A 88 0.72 1.30 7.91
CA ALA A 88 0.77 1.04 9.35
C ALA A 88 2.00 1.66 10.03
N GLU A 89 3.15 1.69 9.36
CA GLU A 89 4.36 2.33 9.88
C GLU A 89 4.30 3.86 9.89
N GLN A 90 3.57 4.46 8.96
CA GLN A 90 3.43 5.92 8.84
C GLN A 90 2.27 6.47 9.68
N THR A 91 1.34 5.62 10.10
CA THR A 91 0.18 6.04 10.90
C THR A 91 0.54 6.16 12.38
N ASP A 92 0.52 7.39 12.90
CA ASP A 92 0.77 7.65 14.33
C ASP A 92 -0.35 7.13 15.24
N HIS A 93 -1.59 7.06 14.74
CA HIS A 93 -2.73 6.63 15.54
C HIS A 93 -2.70 5.10 15.78
N PRO A 94 -2.74 4.62 17.04
CA PRO A 94 -2.67 3.20 17.35
C PRO A 94 -3.78 2.39 16.67
N GLY A 95 -4.99 2.95 16.64
CA GLY A 95 -6.14 2.39 15.94
C GLY A 95 -5.94 2.21 14.44
N GLY A 96 -5.52 3.27 13.72
CA GLY A 96 -5.27 3.18 12.28
C GLY A 96 -4.11 2.24 11.94
N ARG A 97 -3.05 2.25 12.75
CA ARG A 97 -1.95 1.29 12.62
C ARG A 97 -2.40 -0.16 12.81
N ALA A 98 -3.28 -0.42 13.79
CA ALA A 98 -3.83 -1.75 13.99
C ALA A 98 -4.72 -2.18 12.81
N MET A 99 -5.53 -1.27 12.27
CA MET A 99 -6.37 -1.52 11.10
C MET A 99 -5.53 -1.92 9.88
N PHE A 100 -4.53 -1.11 9.53
CA PHE A 100 -3.67 -1.40 8.38
C PHE A 100 -2.87 -2.71 8.55
N ARG A 101 -2.45 -3.05 9.78
CA ARG A 101 -1.82 -4.35 10.05
C ARG A 101 -2.77 -5.52 9.86
N GLU A 102 -4.04 -5.36 10.21
CA GLU A 102 -5.03 -6.39 9.99
C GLU A 102 -5.27 -6.59 8.49
N LEU A 103 -5.46 -5.51 7.73
CA LEU A 103 -5.58 -5.58 6.26
C LEU A 103 -4.36 -6.24 5.61
N ALA A 104 -3.13 -5.90 6.02
CA ALA A 104 -1.93 -6.60 5.55
C ALA A 104 -1.96 -8.13 5.84
N ALA A 105 -2.58 -8.55 6.94
CA ALA A 105 -2.73 -9.96 7.27
C ALA A 105 -3.81 -10.66 6.42
N PHE A 106 -4.85 -9.92 5.99
CA PHE A 106 -5.83 -10.37 4.99
C PHE A 106 -5.17 -10.57 3.62
N GLU A 107 -4.44 -9.58 3.09
CA GLU A 107 -3.80 -9.71 1.77
C GLU A 107 -2.76 -10.84 1.74
N HIS A 108 -2.03 -11.01 2.84
CA HIS A 108 -1.15 -12.16 3.00
C HIS A 108 -1.90 -13.50 2.92
N HIS A 109 -3.10 -13.55 3.52
CA HIS A 109 -3.95 -14.73 3.50
C HIS A 109 -4.52 -15.00 2.10
N HIS A 110 -4.99 -13.97 1.40
CA HIS A 110 -5.44 -14.06 0.01
C HIS A 110 -4.33 -14.61 -0.89
N ARG A 111 -3.13 -14.01 -0.81
CA ARG A 111 -1.94 -14.44 -1.56
C ARG A 111 -1.68 -15.93 -1.39
N ARG A 112 -1.69 -16.44 -0.16
CA ARG A 112 -1.44 -17.87 0.11
C ARG A 112 -2.47 -18.78 -0.54
N HIS A 113 -3.76 -18.43 -0.47
CA HIS A 113 -4.81 -19.22 -1.12
C HIS A 113 -4.71 -19.20 -2.65
N LEU A 114 -4.31 -18.08 -3.22
CA LEU A 114 -4.06 -17.98 -4.67
C LEU A 114 -2.83 -18.79 -5.11
N GLU A 115 -1.76 -18.79 -4.31
CA GLU A 115 -0.59 -19.65 -4.52
C GLU A 115 -0.97 -21.13 -4.45
N GLU A 116 -1.75 -21.52 -3.43
CA GLU A 116 -2.28 -22.89 -3.30
C GLU A 116 -3.14 -23.30 -4.50
N LEU A 117 -4.00 -22.41 -4.98
CA LEU A 117 -4.80 -22.62 -6.18
C LEU A 117 -3.92 -22.78 -7.43
N ARG A 118 -2.94 -21.90 -7.64
CA ARG A 118 -2.00 -21.99 -8.77
C ARG A 118 -1.28 -23.32 -8.77
N ASP A 119 -0.78 -23.75 -7.61
CA ASP A 119 -0.06 -25.01 -7.45
C ASP A 119 -0.99 -26.23 -7.60
N ALA A 120 -2.27 -26.10 -7.26
CA ALA A 120 -3.27 -27.15 -7.51
C ALA A 120 -3.50 -27.32 -9.02
N LEU A 121 -3.72 -26.22 -9.73
CA LEU A 121 -3.96 -26.23 -11.18
C LEU A 121 -2.74 -26.69 -11.98
N ALA A 122 -1.52 -26.39 -11.53
CA ALA A 122 -0.29 -26.87 -12.17
C ALA A 122 -0.10 -28.40 -12.05
N GLY A 123 -0.71 -29.02 -11.03
CA GLY A 123 -0.64 -30.46 -10.77
C GLY A 123 -1.91 -31.24 -11.10
N ASP A 124 -2.84 -30.65 -11.87
CA ASP A 124 -4.17 -31.20 -12.18
C ASP A 124 -4.95 -31.67 -10.93
N ARG A 125 -4.76 -30.96 -9.80
CA ARG A 125 -5.44 -31.25 -8.54
C ARG A 125 -6.78 -30.51 -8.48
N PRO A 126 -7.75 -31.00 -7.68
CA PRO A 126 -9.01 -30.29 -7.47
C PRO A 126 -8.78 -28.89 -6.89
N TRP A 127 -9.71 -27.97 -7.18
CA TRP A 127 -9.75 -26.64 -6.55
C TRP A 127 -9.65 -26.77 -5.02
N PRO A 128 -8.73 -26.04 -4.38
CA PRO A 128 -8.64 -26.01 -2.93
C PRO A 128 -9.88 -25.35 -2.33
N ALA A 129 -10.19 -25.69 -1.08
CA ALA A 129 -11.21 -24.99 -0.34
C ALA A 129 -10.69 -23.60 0.05
N TYR A 130 -11.52 -22.57 -0.16
CA TYR A 130 -11.24 -21.24 0.38
C TYR A 130 -11.86 -21.10 1.77
N THR A 131 -11.06 -20.71 2.75
CA THR A 131 -11.53 -20.45 4.12
C THR A 131 -11.38 -18.96 4.41
N PRO A 132 -12.47 -18.17 4.41
CA PRO A 132 -12.43 -16.75 4.74
C PRO A 132 -11.81 -16.48 6.11
N ARG A 133 -11.21 -15.31 6.26
CA ARG A 133 -10.77 -14.77 7.55
C ARG A 133 -11.85 -13.84 8.08
N ASP A 134 -12.17 -13.97 9.37
CA ASP A 134 -13.09 -13.04 10.02
C ASP A 134 -12.37 -11.76 10.43
N LEU A 135 -13.03 -10.62 10.26
CA LEU A 135 -12.58 -9.38 10.90
C LEU A 135 -12.62 -9.55 12.43
N PRO A 136 -11.63 -9.00 13.15
CA PRO A 136 -11.73 -8.94 14.60
C PRO A 136 -12.98 -8.17 15.03
N THR A 137 -13.64 -8.67 16.07
CA THR A 137 -14.81 -8.01 16.65
C THR A 137 -14.42 -6.65 17.20
N ARG A 138 -14.90 -5.58 16.55
CA ARG A 138 -14.72 -4.21 17.06
C ARG A 138 -15.50 -4.05 18.37
N LYS A 139 -14.83 -3.61 19.44
CA LYS A 139 -15.52 -2.97 20.55
C LYS A 139 -15.81 -1.54 20.12
N ALA A 140 -17.06 -1.11 20.23
CA ALA A 140 -17.34 0.31 20.07
C ALA A 140 -16.74 1.02 21.28
N ALA A 141 -15.64 1.74 21.09
CA ALA A 141 -15.16 2.68 22.10
C ALA A 141 -16.29 3.70 22.36
N GLU A 142 -16.63 3.92 23.63
CA GLU A 142 -17.49 5.03 24.02
C GLU A 142 -16.75 6.34 23.72
N ALA A 143 -17.06 6.95 22.57
CA ALA A 143 -16.47 8.18 22.05
C ALA A 143 -14.93 8.12 21.86
N PRO A 144 -14.43 7.63 20.71
CA PRO A 144 -13.00 7.62 20.43
C PRO A 144 -12.40 9.04 20.46
N PRO A 145 -11.14 9.18 20.96
CA PRO A 145 -10.49 10.48 21.05
C PRO A 145 -10.31 11.10 19.66
N ARG A 146 -10.44 12.43 19.59
CA ARG A 146 -10.21 13.16 18.35
C ARG A 146 -8.71 13.18 18.03
N THR A 147 -8.38 12.86 16.80
CA THR A 147 -7.04 12.95 16.23
C THR A 147 -6.76 14.40 15.85
N PRO A 148 -5.55 14.92 16.12
CA PRO A 148 -5.20 16.28 15.75
C PRO A 148 -5.17 16.44 14.21
N PRO A 149 -5.65 17.58 13.66
CA PRO A 149 -5.75 17.80 12.22
C PRO A 149 -4.43 17.67 11.45
N SER A 150 -3.30 17.94 12.10
CA SER A 150 -1.96 17.83 11.53
C SER A 150 -1.59 16.42 11.05
N SER A 151 -2.31 15.39 11.51
CA SER A 151 -2.08 13.99 11.14
C SER A 151 -3.15 13.45 10.18
N HIS A 152 -4.09 14.27 9.71
CA HIS A 152 -5.21 13.82 8.89
C HIS A 152 -4.89 13.69 7.40
N ALA A 153 -4.09 14.59 6.83
CA ALA A 153 -3.92 14.66 5.37
C ALA A 153 -3.36 13.35 4.79
N ASP A 154 -2.25 12.87 5.34
CA ASP A 154 -1.58 11.65 4.87
C ASP A 154 -2.44 10.40 5.16
N ALA A 155 -3.10 10.36 6.32
CA ALA A 155 -3.99 9.27 6.68
C ALA A 155 -5.23 9.19 5.76
N LEU A 156 -5.81 10.34 5.41
CA LEU A 156 -6.94 10.40 4.46
C LEU A 156 -6.51 10.01 3.05
N GLU A 157 -5.32 10.41 2.60
CA GLU A 157 -4.77 9.98 1.31
C GLU A 157 -4.55 8.46 1.29
N ALA A 158 -3.93 7.90 2.33
CA ALA A 158 -3.72 6.46 2.46
C ALA A 158 -5.04 5.68 2.47
N LEU A 159 -6.04 6.14 3.22
CA LEU A 159 -7.38 5.53 3.25
C LEU A 159 -8.07 5.57 1.88
N ARG A 160 -7.93 6.68 1.15
CA ARG A 160 -8.50 6.84 -0.20
C ARG A 160 -7.86 5.87 -1.19
N LEU A 161 -6.53 5.81 -1.22
CA LEU A 161 -5.79 4.90 -2.10
C LEU A 161 -6.06 3.42 -1.77
N ALA A 162 -6.16 3.10 -0.47
CA ALA A 162 -6.55 1.78 -0.01
C ALA A 162 -7.93 1.39 -0.54
N ALA A 163 -8.95 2.24 -0.36
CA ALA A 163 -10.31 1.94 -0.81
C ALA A 163 -10.41 1.78 -2.33
N GLU A 164 -9.64 2.55 -3.10
CA GLU A 164 -9.52 2.39 -4.55
C GLU A 164 -8.92 1.02 -4.91
N THR A 165 -7.84 0.62 -4.22
CA THR A 165 -7.19 -0.69 -4.40
C THR A 165 -8.17 -1.83 -4.15
N GLU A 166 -8.91 -1.78 -3.04
CA GLU A 166 -9.90 -2.80 -2.69
C GLU A 166 -11.03 -2.88 -3.72
N ALA A 167 -11.46 -1.75 -4.29
CA ALA A 167 -12.48 -1.74 -5.34
C ALA A 167 -12.00 -2.44 -6.61
N GLU A 168 -10.72 -2.24 -6.97
CA GLU A 168 -10.09 -2.86 -8.12
C GLU A 168 -9.86 -4.37 -7.89
N ALA A 169 -9.47 -4.78 -6.67
CA ALA A 169 -9.37 -6.17 -6.27
C ALA A 169 -10.75 -6.88 -6.29
N GLU A 170 -11.78 -6.26 -5.70
CA GLU A 170 -13.16 -6.75 -5.78
C GLU A 170 -13.58 -6.98 -7.24
N THR A 171 -13.34 -6.01 -8.11
CA THR A 171 -13.69 -6.10 -9.52
C THR A 171 -12.97 -7.24 -10.22
N ARG A 172 -11.67 -7.41 -9.96
CA ARG A 172 -10.88 -8.52 -10.49
C ARG A 172 -11.48 -9.86 -10.10
N TYR A 173 -11.73 -10.09 -8.81
CA TYR A 173 -12.23 -11.37 -8.34
C TYR A 173 -13.65 -11.65 -8.79
N ARG A 174 -14.52 -10.63 -8.90
CA ARG A 174 -15.83 -10.79 -9.54
C ARG A 174 -15.71 -11.18 -11.01
N GLY A 175 -14.72 -10.64 -11.72
CA GLY A 175 -14.43 -11.02 -13.09
C GLY A 175 -13.96 -12.46 -13.24
N LEU A 176 -12.99 -12.86 -12.42
CA LEU A 176 -12.49 -14.24 -12.36
C LEU A 176 -13.60 -15.24 -12.00
N ALA A 177 -14.51 -14.86 -11.11
CA ALA A 177 -15.67 -15.68 -10.77
C ALA A 177 -16.64 -15.88 -11.94
N GLN A 178 -16.77 -14.90 -12.85
CA GLN A 178 -17.65 -15.00 -14.02
C GLN A 178 -17.08 -15.93 -15.09
N GLU A 179 -15.76 -15.94 -15.24
CA GLU A 179 -15.08 -16.73 -16.26
C GLU A 179 -14.59 -18.09 -15.74
N ALA A 180 -14.80 -18.38 -14.44
CA ALA A 180 -14.42 -19.63 -13.82
C ALA A 180 -15.10 -20.84 -14.50
N PRO A 181 -14.38 -21.96 -14.71
CA PRO A 181 -14.86 -23.09 -15.51
C PRO A 181 -15.94 -23.92 -14.80
N ASP A 182 -16.01 -23.87 -13.47
CA ASP A 182 -16.94 -24.64 -12.67
C ASP A 182 -17.42 -23.88 -11.43
N ARG A 183 -18.40 -24.48 -10.73
CA ARG A 183 -19.00 -23.90 -9.54
C ARG A 183 -17.99 -23.69 -8.40
N ARG A 184 -17.00 -24.59 -8.23
CA ARG A 184 -16.02 -24.48 -7.15
C ARG A 184 -15.09 -23.29 -7.39
N GLY A 185 -14.61 -23.12 -8.62
CA GLY A 185 -13.79 -21.97 -8.97
C GLY A 185 -14.54 -20.65 -8.87
N ARG A 186 -15.81 -20.64 -9.29
CA ARG A 186 -16.68 -19.47 -9.10
C ARG A 186 -16.86 -19.13 -7.62
N GLU A 187 -17.13 -20.11 -6.77
CA GLU A 187 -17.29 -19.89 -5.33
C GLU A 187 -15.98 -19.40 -4.69
N PHE A 188 -14.83 -19.95 -5.07
CA PHE A 188 -13.51 -19.51 -4.58
C PHE A 188 -13.30 -18.00 -4.80
N PHE A 189 -13.46 -17.53 -6.04
CA PHE A 189 -13.25 -16.11 -6.36
C PHE A 189 -14.36 -15.19 -5.82
N LEU A 190 -15.61 -15.68 -5.70
CA LEU A 190 -16.66 -14.88 -5.08
C LEU A 190 -16.38 -14.62 -3.59
N ARG A 191 -15.77 -15.56 -2.88
CA ARG A 191 -15.39 -15.35 -1.47
C ARG A 191 -14.30 -14.30 -1.32
N LEU A 192 -13.27 -14.33 -2.17
CA LEU A 192 -12.25 -13.27 -2.22
C LEU A 192 -12.91 -11.91 -2.49
N ALA A 193 -13.77 -11.82 -3.52
CA ALA A 193 -14.48 -10.58 -3.83
C ALA A 193 -15.37 -10.06 -2.68
N GLU A 194 -15.97 -10.96 -1.89
CA GLU A 194 -16.75 -10.61 -0.71
C GLU A 194 -15.88 -10.01 0.40
N GLU A 195 -14.66 -10.52 0.60
CA GLU A 195 -13.69 -9.97 1.55
C GLU A 195 -13.18 -8.59 1.11
N GLU A 196 -12.79 -8.40 -0.16
CA GLU A 196 -12.34 -7.08 -0.65
C GLU A 196 -13.45 -6.02 -0.58
N ALA A 197 -14.70 -6.41 -0.87
CA ALA A 197 -15.84 -5.51 -0.70
C ALA A 197 -16.01 -5.07 0.76
N MET A 198 -15.73 -5.98 1.69
CA MET A 198 -15.80 -5.72 3.13
C MET A 198 -14.61 -4.88 3.60
N HIS A 199 -13.39 -5.11 3.10
CA HIS A 199 -12.21 -4.26 3.34
C HIS A 199 -12.44 -2.84 2.85
N ARG A 200 -12.90 -2.69 1.61
CA ARG A 200 -13.27 -1.40 1.03
C ARG A 200 -14.26 -0.65 1.92
N LYS A 201 -15.30 -1.35 2.39
CA LYS A 201 -16.29 -0.75 3.28
C LYS A 201 -15.67 -0.26 4.60
N VAL A 202 -14.78 -1.04 5.22
CA VAL A 202 -14.07 -0.65 6.44
C VAL A 202 -13.25 0.62 6.22
N LEU A 203 -12.54 0.70 5.08
CA LEU A 203 -11.73 1.86 4.71
C LEU A 203 -12.57 3.10 4.42
N GLU A 204 -13.68 2.95 3.69
CA GLU A 204 -14.63 4.04 3.41
C GLU A 204 -15.28 4.58 4.69
N ASP A 205 -15.74 3.69 5.58
CA ASP A 205 -16.31 4.06 6.89
C ASP A 205 -15.26 4.83 7.73
N GLN A 206 -14.00 4.38 7.70
CA GLN A 206 -12.89 5.03 8.40
C GLN A 206 -12.52 6.38 7.77
N TYR A 207 -12.49 6.48 6.45
CA TYR A 207 -12.28 7.75 5.75
C TYR A 207 -13.36 8.77 6.13
N PHE A 208 -14.63 8.34 6.12
CA PHE A 208 -15.75 9.20 6.51
C PHE A 208 -15.65 9.66 7.98
N ALA A 209 -15.27 8.76 8.89
CA ALA A 209 -15.11 9.11 10.30
C ALA A 209 -13.95 10.07 10.55
N LEU A 210 -12.81 9.86 9.90
CA LEU A 210 -11.64 10.73 10.07
C LEU A 210 -11.86 12.10 9.45
N SER A 211 -12.44 12.17 8.24
CA SER A 211 -12.70 13.42 7.53
C SER A 211 -13.74 14.31 8.22
N ASN A 212 -14.84 13.73 8.71
CA ASN A 212 -15.94 14.50 9.29
C ASN A 212 -15.84 14.70 10.81
N ARG A 213 -15.33 13.70 11.53
CA ARG A 213 -15.33 13.71 13.01
C ARG A 213 -13.93 13.82 13.60
N GLY A 214 -12.91 13.49 12.81
CA GLY A 214 -11.51 13.44 13.25
C GLY A 214 -11.25 12.23 14.14
N VAL A 215 -11.91 11.09 13.92
CA VAL A 215 -11.79 9.91 14.79
C VAL A 215 -11.42 8.65 14.01
N TRP A 216 -10.61 7.80 14.64
CA TRP A 216 -10.42 6.42 14.21
C TRP A 216 -11.48 5.53 14.85
N LEU A 217 -12.14 4.71 14.03
CA LEU A 217 -13.15 3.73 14.45
C LEU A 217 -12.52 2.42 14.90
N TRP A 218 -11.27 2.17 14.52
CA TRP A 218 -10.55 0.95 14.82
C TRP A 218 -9.73 1.08 16.10
N GLY A 219 -9.75 0.05 16.95
CA GLY A 219 -9.07 0.02 18.26
C GLY A 219 -10.05 -0.11 19.44
N ASP A 220 -9.50 -0.39 20.63
CA ASP A 220 -10.24 -0.43 21.90
C ASP A 220 -10.66 0.97 22.40
#